data_AF-A0A1W9SN83-F1
#
_entry.id   AF-A0A1W9SN83-F1
#
_cell.length_a   1.000
_cell.length_b   1.000
_cell.length_c   1.000
_cell.angle_alpha   90.00
_cell.angle_beta   90.00
_cell.angle_gamma   90.00
#
_symmetry.space_group_name_H-M   'P 1'
#
loop_
_entity.id
_entity.type
_entity.pdbx_description
1 polymer ?
#
loop_
_entity_poly.entity_id
_entity_poly.type
_entity_poly.pdbx_seq_one_letter_code
_entity_poly.pdbx_strand_id
1 'polypeptide(L)' 'MLLSKNSQLILRHRKKFKTKKVFFSGNIQDDFPLSLSTMRTKINFHKYNDCIDFKKKI' A
#
# COMPACT_ATOMS: atom_id res chain seq x y z
N MET A 1 -13.95 0.36 2.43
CA MET A 1 -12.79 -0.37 3.01
C MET A 1 -12.39 0.27 4.32
N LEU A 2 -12.30 -0.53 5.38
CA LEU A 2 -11.73 -0.08 6.65
C LEU A 2 -10.19 -0.16 6.53
N LEU A 3 -9.51 0.98 6.48
CA LEU A 3 -8.05 1.01 6.51
C LEU A 3 -7.56 0.71 7.94
N SER A 4 -6.45 -0.02 8.06
CA SER A 4 -5.75 -0.21 9.32
C SER A 4 -5.31 1.13 9.92
N LYS A 5 -5.07 1.17 11.24
CA LYS A 5 -4.60 2.38 11.92
C LYS A 5 -3.30 2.93 11.30
N ASN A 6 -2.40 2.04 10.87
CA ASN A 6 -1.13 2.41 10.26
C ASN A 6 -1.34 3.07 8.89
N SER A 7 -2.19 2.47 8.06
CA SER A 7 -2.54 3.03 6.75
C SER A 7 -3.24 4.38 6.88
N GLN A 8 -4.11 4.56 7.88
CA GLN A 8 -4.74 5.85 8.18
C GLN A 8 -3.73 6.93 8.57
N LEU A 9 -2.70 6.59 9.36
CA LEU A 9 -1.64 7.53 9.74
C LEU A 9 -0.86 8.02 8.52
N ILE A 10 -0.50 7.12 7.61
CA ILE A 10 0.23 7.48 6.38
C ILE A 10 -0.67 8.35 5.46
N LEU A 11 -1.96 8.02 5.37
CA LEU A 11 -2.93 8.75 4.54
C LEU A 11 -3.06 10.23 4.92
N ARG A 12 -2.93 10.57 6.21
CA ARG A 12 -2.91 11.97 6.68
C ARG A 12 -1.81 12.80 6.00
N HIS A 13 -0.74 12.15 5.54
CA HIS A 13 0.38 12.79 4.86
C HIS A 13 0.43 12.51 3.34
N ARG A 14 -0.67 12.05 2.73
CA ARG A 14 -0.73 11.64 1.31
C ARG A 14 -0.08 12.61 0.31
N LYS A 15 -0.17 13.92 0.57
CA LYS A 15 0.42 14.96 -0.31
C LYS A 15 1.93 14.79 -0.50
N LYS A 16 2.65 14.30 0.51
CA LYS A 16 4.11 14.09 0.47
C LYS A 16 4.52 13.00 -0.53
N PHE A 17 3.61 12.08 -0.86
CA PHE A 17 3.92 10.89 -1.66
C PHE A 17 3.55 11.03 -3.14
N LYS A 18 2.75 12.04 -3.52
CA LYS A 18 2.26 12.23 -4.91
C LYS A 18 3.36 12.19 -5.97
N THR A 19 4.51 12.79 -5.70
CA THR A 19 5.64 12.87 -6.64
C THR A 19 6.76 11.87 -6.34
N LYS A 20 6.53 10.92 -5.42
CA LYS A 20 7.56 10.01 -4.93
C LYS A 20 7.39 8.62 -5.53
N LYS A 21 8.51 7.92 -5.71
CA LYS A 21 8.53 6.46 -5.91
C LYS A 21 8.43 5.83 -4.51
N VAL A 22 7.39 5.04 -4.26
CA VAL A 22 7.11 4.46 -2.95
C VAL A 22 7.23 2.94 -3.04
N PHE A 23 7.99 2.37 -2.11
CA PHE A 23 8.14 0.93 -1.94
C PHE A 23 7.49 0.51 -0.63
N PHE A 24 6.45 -0.33 -0.72
CA PHE A 24 5.77 -0.91 0.44
C PHE A 24 6.32 -2.31 0.73
N SER A 25 6.65 -2.56 1.98
CA SER A 25 7.10 -3.87 2.48
C SER A 25 6.68 -4.07 3.93
N GLY A 26 6.88 -5.29 4.43
CA GLY A 26 6.52 -5.67 5.80
C GLY A 26 5.09 -6.19 5.87
N ASN A 27 4.40 -5.87 6.96
CA ASN A 27 3.07 -6.38 7.25
C ASN A 27 1.98 -5.57 6.52
N ILE A 28 1.71 -5.94 5.26
CA ILE A 28 0.67 -5.31 4.43
C ILE A 28 -0.66 -6.00 4.71
N GLN A 29 -1.51 -5.35 5.50
CA GLN A 29 -2.77 -5.92 5.99
C GLN A 29 -4.01 -5.46 5.21
N ASP A 30 -3.87 -4.39 4.43
CA ASP A 30 -4.96 -3.77 3.70
C ASP A 30 -4.51 -3.30 2.32
N ASP A 31 -5.47 -2.88 1.52
CA ASP A 31 -5.22 -2.46 0.14
C ASP A 31 -4.79 -0.98 0.04
N PHE A 32 -4.29 -0.41 1.15
CA PHE A 32 -3.78 0.95 1.21
C PHE A 32 -2.73 1.27 0.14
N PRO A 33 -1.77 0.38 -0.16
CA PRO A 33 -0.78 0.64 -1.20
C PRO A 33 -1.39 0.94 -2.59
N LEU A 34 -2.59 0.42 -2.88
CA LEU A 34 -3.33 0.72 -4.12
C LEU A 34 -4.00 2.10 -4.06
N SER A 35 -4.48 2.49 -2.87
CA SER A 35 -5.22 3.74 -2.67
C SER A 35 -4.32 4.99 -2.60
N LEU A 36 -3.02 4.82 -2.33
CA LEU A 36 -2.10 5.95 -2.20
C LEU A 36 -1.67 6.46 -3.59
N SER A 37 -2.02 7.70 -3.90
CA SER A 37 -1.53 8.38 -5.10
C SER A 37 -0.02 8.65 -4.98
N THR A 38 0.77 8.03 -5.86
CA THR A 38 2.22 8.19 -5.94
C THR A 38 2.65 8.26 -7.41
N MET A 39 3.91 8.65 -7.67
CA MET A 39 4.46 8.63 -9.02
C MET A 39 4.72 7.20 -9.50
N ARG A 40 5.13 6.31 -8.58
CA ARG A 40 5.31 4.89 -8.84
C ARG A 40 5.22 4.12 -7.53
N THR A 41 4.32 3.15 -7.46
CA THR A 41 4.21 2.24 -6.33
C THR A 41 4.85 0.90 -6.69
N LYS A 42 5.69 0.37 -5.80
CA LYS A 42 6.14 -1.03 -5.80
C LYS A 42 5.75 -1.65 -4.47
N ILE A 43 5.34 -2.91 -4.50
CA ILE A 43 4.86 -3.63 -3.31
C ILE A 43 5.61 -4.95 -3.25
N ASN A 44 6.22 -5.23 -2.10
CA ASN A 44 6.90 -6.48 -1.84
C ASN A 44 6.15 -7.26 -0.76
N PHE A 45 5.60 -8.41 -1.15
CA PHE A 45 4.98 -9.35 -0.24
C PHE A 45 6.01 -10.37 0.20
N HIS A 46 6.07 -10.64 1.51
CA HIS A 46 6.96 -11.67 2.03
C HIS A 46 6.44 -13.08 1.75
N LYS A 47 5.11 -13.26 1.67
CA LYS A 47 4.49 -14.55 1.33
C LYS A 47 3.86 -14.50 -0.05
N TYR A 48 4.00 -15.59 -0.78
CA TYR A 48 3.42 -15.73 -2.11
C TYR A 48 1.89 -15.65 -2.09
N ASN A 49 1.24 -16.26 -1.10
CA ASN A 49 -0.22 -16.23 -0.96
C ASN A 49 -0.73 -14.79 -0.79
N ASP A 50 -0.06 -13.97 0.03
CA ASP A 50 -0.42 -12.56 0.21
C ASP A 50 -0.37 -11.80 -1.13
N CYS A 51 0.63 -12.10 -1.97
CA CYS A 51 0.74 -11.51 -3.31
C CYS A 51 -0.42 -11.94 -4.23
N ILE A 52 -0.78 -13.23 -4.21
CA ILE A 52 -1.87 -13.77 -5.02
C ILE A 52 -3.22 -13.19 -4.57
N ASP A 53 -3.46 -13.13 -3.27
CA ASP A 53 -4.70 -12.58 -2.71
C ASP A 53 -4.81 -11.08 -2.96
N PHE A 54 -3.70 -10.36 -2.91
CA PHE A 54 -3.66 -8.96 -3.29
C PHE A 54 -3.92 -8.75 -4.79
N LYS A 55 -3.36 -9.59 -5.66
CA LYS A 55 -3.61 -9.52 -7.12
C LYS A 55 -5.07 -9.76 -7.50
N LYS A 56 -5.80 -10.60 -6.75
CA LYS A 56 -7.24 -10.83 -6.99
C LYS A 56 -8.11 -9.60 -6.72
N LYS A 57 -7.59 -8.61 -6.00
CA LYS A 57 -8.33 -7.38 -5.63
C LYS A 57 -8.07 -6.19 -6.57
N ILE A 58 -7.12 -6.33 -7.51
CA ILE A 58 -6.83 -5.34 -8.56
C ILE A 58 -7.72 -5.65 -9.75
#